data_AF-A0A4P9TIV9-F1
#
_entry.id   AF-A0A4P9TIV9-F1
#
_cell.length_a   1.000
_cell.length_b   1.000
_cell.length_c   1.000
_cell.angle_alpha   90.00
_cell.angle_beta   90.00
_cell.angle_gamma   90.00
#
_symmetry.space_group_name_H-M   'P 1'
#
loop_
_entity.id
_entity.type
_entity.pdbx_description
1 polymer ?
#
loop_
_entity_poly.entity_id
_entity_poly.type
_entity_poly.pdbx_seq_one_letter_code
_entity_poly.pdbx_strand_id
1 'polypeptide(L)'
;MAGQEIQSGQSFENHLTNELRIALEDFTELSHVADWCAKMCASEGPQLATCAAICRDIAELAEFNEKLIARDSMFGPEVADTFVRIAEEGLPELRQFQQHPHVAETITVIDRTIDSCLTLLETVEGGQQMGGQQMGGQQMSGQAMGTQQPSGGRTR
;
A
#
# COMPACT_ATOMS: atom_id res chain seq x y z
N MET A 1 -20.30 25.97 23.12
CA MET A 1 -19.00 25.62 22.53
C MET A 1 -19.04 24.14 22.17
N ALA A 2 -19.64 23.78 21.03
CA ALA A 2 -19.80 22.39 20.59
C ALA A 2 -19.90 22.35 19.06
N GLY A 3 -18.83 22.76 18.38
CA GLY A 3 -18.84 22.88 16.90
C GLY A 3 -17.49 22.77 16.22
N GLN A 4 -16.42 22.40 16.94
CA GLN A 4 -15.07 22.29 16.35
C GLN A 4 -14.57 20.85 16.18
N GLU A 5 -15.27 19.84 16.73
CA GLU A 5 -14.78 18.45 16.69
C GLU A 5 -15.23 17.68 15.43
N ILE A 6 -16.27 18.13 14.73
CA ILE A 6 -16.81 17.42 13.54
C ILE A 6 -16.11 17.84 12.23
N GLN A 7 -15.49 19.03 12.18
CA GLN A 7 -14.88 19.55 10.94
C GLN A 7 -13.48 18.99 10.64
N SER A 8 -12.72 18.60 11.66
CA SER A 8 -11.37 18.06 11.51
C SER A 8 -11.35 16.63 10.95
N GLY A 9 -12.35 15.81 11.28
CA GLY A 9 -12.47 14.45 10.72
C GLY A 9 -12.81 14.47 9.22
N GLN A 10 -13.75 15.33 8.82
CA GLN A 10 -14.15 15.44 7.41
C GLN A 10 -13.06 16.03 6.51
N SER A 11 -12.22 16.93 7.03
CA SER A 11 -11.08 17.46 6.26
C SER A 11 -9.94 16.46 6.15
N PHE A 12 -9.85 15.47 7.05
CA PHE A 12 -8.92 14.35 6.96
C PHE A 12 -9.32 13.32 5.90
N GLU A 13 -10.56 12.88 5.99
CA GLU A 13 -11.19 11.96 5.06
C GLU A 13 -11.20 12.40 3.60
N ASN A 14 -11.16 13.71 3.34
CA ASN A 14 -11.17 14.27 1.99
C ASN A 14 -9.78 14.30 1.31
N HIS A 15 -8.69 13.97 2.01
CA HIS A 15 -7.35 13.92 1.43
C HIS A 15 -6.76 12.52 1.28
N LEU A 16 -7.40 11.50 1.85
CA LEU A 16 -7.09 10.11 1.51
C LEU A 16 -7.78 9.76 0.19
N THR A 17 -7.03 9.17 -0.74
CA THR A 17 -7.63 8.54 -1.92
C THR A 17 -8.58 7.42 -1.46
N ASN A 18 -9.52 7.03 -2.33
CA ASN A 18 -10.47 5.96 -2.00
C ASN A 18 -9.72 4.65 -1.65
N GLU A 19 -8.61 4.39 -2.33
CA GLU A 19 -7.75 3.23 -2.14
C GLU A 19 -7.05 3.27 -0.77
N LEU A 20 -6.54 4.44 -0.36
CA LEU A 20 -5.95 4.62 0.97
C LEU A 20 -6.96 4.38 2.08
N ARG A 21 -8.20 4.85 1.91
CA ARG A 21 -9.28 4.63 2.89
C ARG A 21 -9.62 3.15 3.02
N ILE A 22 -9.81 2.45 1.90
CA ILE A 22 -10.13 1.02 1.90
C ILE A 22 -9.00 0.23 2.56
N ALA A 23 -7.74 0.48 2.19
CA ALA A 23 -6.60 -0.19 2.81
C ALA A 23 -6.52 0.10 4.32
N LEU A 24 -6.78 1.33 4.76
CA LEU A 24 -6.81 1.68 6.19
C LEU A 24 -7.90 0.90 6.94
N GLU A 25 -9.11 0.84 6.40
CA GLU A 25 -10.23 0.09 6.98
C GLU A 25 -9.91 -1.42 7.05
N ASP A 26 -9.34 -1.98 5.99
CA ASP A 26 -8.96 -3.40 5.93
C ASP A 26 -7.84 -3.74 6.91
N PHE A 27 -6.79 -2.93 7.01
CA PHE A 27 -5.72 -3.15 7.99
C PHE A 27 -6.24 -3.02 9.44
N THR A 28 -7.19 -2.10 9.69
CA THR A 28 -7.82 -1.94 10.99
C THR A 28 -8.68 -3.17 11.36
N GLU A 29 -9.41 -3.73 10.41
CA GLU A 29 -10.19 -4.96 10.64
C GLU A 29 -9.25 -6.16 10.83
N LEU A 30 -8.24 -6.29 9.98
CA LEU A 30 -7.29 -7.40 10.03
C LEU A 30 -6.52 -7.45 11.34
N SER A 31 -6.05 -6.30 11.86
CA SER A 31 -5.33 -6.24 13.13
C SER A 31 -6.16 -6.83 14.28
N HIS A 32 -7.45 -6.49 14.33
CA HIS A 32 -8.37 -7.00 15.36
C HIS A 32 -8.70 -8.48 15.16
N VAL A 33 -9.06 -8.90 13.95
CA VAL A 33 -9.48 -10.28 13.66
C VAL A 33 -8.32 -11.26 13.83
N ALA A 34 -7.13 -10.91 13.35
CA ALA A 34 -5.94 -11.74 13.51
C ALA A 34 -5.48 -11.82 14.98
N ASP A 35 -5.53 -10.71 15.74
CA ASP A 35 -5.21 -10.72 17.17
C ASP A 35 -6.18 -11.60 17.97
N TRP A 36 -7.47 -11.53 17.64
CA TRP A 36 -8.49 -12.40 18.21
C TRP A 36 -8.24 -13.87 17.88
N CYS A 37 -7.97 -14.19 16.61
CA CYS A 37 -7.67 -15.55 16.19
C CYS A 37 -6.45 -16.12 16.91
N ALA A 38 -5.39 -15.32 17.07
CA ALA A 38 -4.20 -15.70 17.83
C ALA A 38 -4.54 -16.08 19.28
N LYS A 39 -5.41 -15.31 19.95
CA LYS A 39 -5.87 -15.59 21.31
C LYS A 39 -6.73 -16.87 21.38
N MET A 40 -7.61 -17.08 20.40
CA MET A 40 -8.42 -18.30 20.31
C MET A 40 -7.53 -19.53 20.13
N CYS A 41 -6.62 -19.52 19.16
CA CYS A 41 -5.64 -20.59 18.94
C CYS A 41 -4.84 -20.90 20.21
N ALA A 42 -4.34 -19.87 20.90
CA ALA A 42 -3.57 -20.03 22.13
C ALA A 42 -4.39 -20.68 23.27
N SER A 43 -5.70 -20.46 23.30
CA SER A 43 -6.60 -21.02 24.31
C SER A 43 -7.06 -22.45 24.03
N GLU A 44 -7.10 -22.87 22.76
CA GLU A 44 -7.54 -24.20 22.33
C GLU A 44 -6.45 -25.29 22.47
N GLY A 45 -5.18 -24.89 22.57
CA GLY A 45 -4.08 -25.77 22.97
C GLY A 45 -2.85 -25.74 22.07
N PRO A 46 -1.79 -26.50 22.43
CA PRO A 46 -0.48 -26.44 21.78
C PRO A 46 -0.50 -26.88 20.31
N GLN A 47 -1.51 -27.63 19.88
CA GLN A 47 -1.69 -28.04 18.49
C GLN A 47 -1.95 -26.87 17.52
N LEU A 48 -2.39 -25.72 18.05
CA LEU A 48 -2.59 -24.49 17.26
C LEU A 48 -1.50 -23.44 17.51
N ALA A 49 -0.37 -23.80 18.12
CA ALA A 49 0.69 -22.85 18.48
C ALA A 49 1.26 -22.10 17.25
N THR A 50 1.46 -22.80 16.13
CA THR A 50 1.93 -22.19 14.89
C THR A 50 0.89 -21.21 14.32
N CYS A 51 -0.40 -21.59 14.30
CA CYS A 51 -1.48 -20.71 13.87
C CYS A 51 -1.55 -19.45 14.76
N ALA A 52 -1.40 -19.61 16.08
CA ALA A 52 -1.39 -18.49 17.02
C ALA A 52 -0.23 -17.51 16.74
N ALA A 53 0.97 -18.02 16.46
CA ALA A 53 2.13 -17.20 16.15
C ALA A 53 1.93 -16.42 14.84
N ILE A 54 1.52 -17.09 13.75
CA ILE A 54 1.29 -16.45 12.45
C ILE A 54 0.20 -15.37 12.56
N CYS A 55 -0.93 -15.66 13.21
CA CYS A 55 -2.00 -14.68 13.39
C CYS A 55 -1.54 -13.49 14.24
N ARG A 56 -0.64 -13.68 15.22
CA ARG A 56 -0.07 -12.56 15.98
C ARG A 56 0.84 -11.70 15.10
N ASP A 57 1.74 -12.31 14.33
CA ASP A 57 2.64 -11.59 13.44
C ASP A 57 1.85 -10.76 12.41
N ILE A 58 0.80 -11.35 11.83
CA ILE A 58 -0.11 -10.66 10.90
C ILE A 58 -0.84 -9.51 11.59
N ALA A 59 -1.33 -9.70 12.82
CA ALA A 59 -2.01 -8.64 13.56
C ALA A 59 -1.10 -7.43 13.82
N GLU A 60 0.15 -7.69 14.24
CA GLU A 60 1.14 -6.65 14.51
C GLU A 60 1.55 -5.91 13.23
N LEU A 61 1.71 -6.63 12.12
CA LEU A 61 1.99 -6.01 10.81
C LEU A 61 0.82 -5.18 10.30
N ALA A 62 -0.42 -5.64 10.52
CA ALA A 62 -1.61 -4.91 10.12
C ALA A 62 -1.77 -3.61 10.94
N GLU A 63 -1.60 -3.68 12.26
CA GLU A 63 -1.61 -2.50 13.14
C GLU A 63 -0.49 -1.51 12.78
N PHE A 64 0.68 -2.01 12.37
CA PHE A 64 1.75 -1.14 11.94
C PHE A 64 1.42 -0.45 10.62
N ASN A 65 0.90 -1.16 9.62
CA ASN A 65 0.46 -0.58 8.34
C ASN A 65 -0.64 0.47 8.54
N GLU A 66 -1.64 0.20 9.38
CA GLU A 66 -2.68 1.16 9.78
C GLU A 66 -2.06 2.48 10.24
N LYS A 67 -1.10 2.42 11.17
CA LYS A 67 -0.40 3.61 11.69
C LYS A 67 0.41 4.35 10.64
N LEU A 68 0.99 3.63 9.67
CA LEU A 68 1.76 4.24 8.58
C LEU A 68 0.84 4.96 7.60
N ILE A 69 -0.29 4.36 7.24
CA ILE A 69 -1.30 4.95 6.35
C ILE A 69 -1.92 6.17 7.01
N ALA A 70 -2.34 6.07 8.28
CA ALA A 70 -3.01 7.16 9.01
C ALA A 70 -2.15 8.44 9.15
N ARG A 71 -0.84 8.34 8.99
CA ARG A 71 0.09 9.49 9.07
C ARG A 71 0.77 9.84 7.74
N ASP A 72 0.31 9.25 6.64
CA ASP A 72 0.90 9.43 5.30
C ASP A 72 2.43 9.22 5.31
N SER A 73 2.87 8.10 5.88
CA SER A 73 4.28 7.80 6.06
C SER A 73 4.95 7.45 4.73
N MET A 74 6.12 8.04 4.46
CA MET A 74 6.94 7.69 3.28
C MET A 74 7.39 6.22 3.24
N PHE A 75 7.37 5.53 4.39
CA PHE A 75 7.70 4.11 4.50
C PHE A 75 6.51 3.17 4.25
N GLY A 76 5.30 3.72 4.02
CA GLY A 76 4.08 2.94 3.80
C GLY A 76 4.22 1.87 2.72
N PRO A 77 4.66 2.21 1.49
CA PRO A 77 4.75 1.24 0.40
C PRO A 77 5.66 0.04 0.69
N GLU A 78 6.83 0.26 1.29
CA GLU A 78 7.79 -0.82 1.59
C GLU A 78 7.24 -1.79 2.66
N VAL A 79 6.53 -1.25 3.66
CA VAL A 79 5.95 -2.05 4.73
C VAL A 79 4.67 -2.77 4.26
N ALA A 80 3.91 -2.15 3.36
CA ALA A 80 2.75 -2.73 2.71
C ALA A 80 3.14 -3.92 1.80
N ASP A 81 4.20 -3.79 0.99
CA ASP A 81 4.76 -4.90 0.21
C ASP A 81 5.25 -6.04 1.12
N THR A 82 5.92 -5.69 2.22
CA THR A 82 6.37 -6.68 3.20
C THR A 82 5.20 -7.42 3.84
N PHE A 83 4.09 -6.74 4.14
CA PHE A 83 2.88 -7.37 4.62
C PHE A 83 2.33 -8.39 3.60
N VAL A 84 2.22 -8.01 2.32
CA VAL A 84 1.70 -8.93 1.27
C VAL A 84 2.53 -10.20 1.23
N ARG A 85 3.87 -10.08 1.15
CA ARG A 85 4.77 -11.24 1.12
C ARG A 85 4.59 -12.15 2.33
N ILE A 86 4.56 -11.58 3.54
CA ILE A 86 4.42 -12.37 4.78
C ILE A 86 3.04 -13.04 4.85
N ALA A 87 1.98 -12.32 4.46
CA ALA A 87 0.63 -12.86 4.45
C ALA A 87 0.49 -14.03 3.46
N GLU A 88 1.02 -13.88 2.24
CA GLU A 88 1.03 -14.95 1.23
C GLU A 88 1.83 -16.18 1.67
N GLU A 89 2.97 -15.98 2.34
CA GLU A 89 3.78 -17.08 2.90
C GLU A 89 3.07 -17.77 4.08
N GLY A 90 2.32 -17.04 4.90
CA GLY A 90 1.60 -17.56 6.07
C GLY A 90 0.27 -18.25 5.75
N LEU A 91 -0.43 -17.83 4.69
CA LEU A 91 -1.75 -18.36 4.32
C LEU A 91 -1.81 -19.88 4.13
N PRO A 92 -0.84 -20.54 3.46
CA PRO A 92 -0.82 -22.01 3.35
C PRO A 92 -0.82 -22.73 4.70
N GLU A 93 -0.10 -22.19 5.70
CA GLU A 93 -0.07 -22.75 7.05
C GLU A 93 -1.41 -22.53 7.77
N LEU A 94 -2.00 -21.34 7.66
CA LEU A 94 -3.33 -21.05 8.24
C LEU A 94 -4.42 -21.95 7.64
N ARG A 95 -4.37 -22.20 6.33
CA ARG A 95 -5.34 -23.04 5.62
C ARG A 95 -5.36 -24.48 6.12
N GLN A 96 -4.29 -24.97 6.75
CA GLN A 96 -4.29 -26.30 7.40
C GLN A 96 -5.24 -26.36 8.61
N PHE A 97 -5.59 -25.20 9.18
CA PHE A 97 -6.47 -25.07 10.35
C PHE A 97 -7.84 -24.45 10.01
N GLN A 98 -8.19 -24.33 8.73
CA GLN A 98 -9.42 -23.67 8.29
C GLN A 98 -10.72 -24.31 8.80
N GLN A 99 -10.66 -25.53 9.35
CA GLN A 99 -11.83 -26.13 10.03
C GLN A 99 -12.25 -25.35 11.29
N HIS A 100 -11.35 -24.56 11.89
CA HIS A 100 -11.66 -23.70 13.02
C HIS A 100 -12.30 -22.40 12.50
N PRO A 101 -13.51 -22.02 12.95
CA PRO A 101 -14.21 -20.86 12.41
C PRO A 101 -13.42 -19.55 12.49
N HIS A 102 -12.71 -19.32 13.60
CA HIS A 102 -11.88 -18.11 13.78
C HIS A 102 -10.72 -18.04 12.78
N VAL A 103 -10.16 -19.19 12.36
CA VAL A 103 -9.11 -19.24 11.34
C VAL A 103 -9.68 -18.95 9.96
N ALA A 104 -10.81 -19.55 9.60
CA ALA A 104 -11.46 -19.33 8.31
C ALA A 104 -11.87 -17.86 8.10
N GLU A 105 -12.39 -17.22 9.15
CA GLU A 105 -12.70 -15.79 9.15
C GLU A 105 -11.44 -14.96 8.94
N THR A 106 -10.36 -15.25 9.69
CA THR A 106 -9.08 -14.54 9.56
C THR A 106 -8.49 -14.66 8.15
N ILE A 107 -8.52 -15.86 7.55
CA ILE A 107 -8.05 -16.08 6.17
C ILE A 107 -8.81 -15.18 5.19
N THR A 108 -10.14 -15.08 5.34
CA THR A 108 -10.98 -14.24 4.47
C THR A 108 -10.59 -12.76 4.57
N VAL A 109 -10.32 -12.27 5.78
CA VAL A 109 -9.90 -10.88 5.99
C VAL A 109 -8.47 -10.65 5.48
N ILE A 110 -7.56 -11.62 5.63
CA ILE A 110 -6.21 -11.55 5.06
C ILE A 110 -6.28 -11.42 3.53
N ASP A 111 -7.02 -12.31 2.84
CA ASP A 111 -7.14 -12.29 1.38
C ASP A 111 -7.68 -10.92 0.90
N ARG A 112 -8.73 -10.40 1.57
CA ARG A 112 -9.29 -9.06 1.26
C ARG A 112 -8.27 -7.94 1.47
N THR A 113 -7.49 -8.00 2.53
CA THR A 113 -6.48 -6.98 2.86
C THR A 113 -5.30 -7.02 1.89
N ILE A 114 -4.92 -8.21 1.39
CA ILE A 114 -3.93 -8.33 0.32
C ILE A 114 -4.43 -7.60 -0.94
N ASP A 115 -5.68 -7.83 -1.34
CA ASP A 115 -6.25 -7.20 -2.55
C ASP A 115 -6.28 -5.67 -2.45
N SER A 116 -6.70 -5.11 -1.31
CA SER A 116 -6.70 -3.65 -1.12
C SER A 116 -5.29 -3.07 -1.02
N CYS A 117 -4.36 -3.81 -0.39
CA CYS A 117 -2.95 -3.43 -0.32
C CYS A 117 -2.31 -3.36 -1.71
N LEU A 118 -2.51 -4.38 -2.55
CA LEU A 118 -2.01 -4.41 -3.93
C LEU A 118 -2.59 -3.26 -4.76
N THR A 119 -3.90 -3.02 -4.66
CA THR A 119 -4.57 -1.90 -5.33
C THR A 119 -3.97 -0.53 -4.92
N LEU A 120 -3.67 -0.37 -3.62
CA LEU A 120 -3.03 0.83 -3.12
C LEU A 120 -1.60 1.00 -3.68
N LEU A 121 -0.79 -0.07 -3.66
CA LEU A 121 0.58 -0.05 -4.16
C LEU A 121 0.64 0.32 -5.65
N GLU A 122 -0.22 -0.27 -6.48
CA GLU A 122 -0.33 0.07 -7.91
C GLU A 122 -0.64 1.56 -8.13
N THR A 123 -1.50 2.13 -7.29
CA THR A 123 -1.88 3.55 -7.36
C THR A 123 -0.70 4.47 -7.01
N VAL A 124 0.09 4.10 -6.01
CA VAL A 124 1.29 4.86 -5.60
C VAL A 124 2.36 4.81 -6.69
N GLU A 125 2.63 3.64 -7.26
CA GLU A 125 3.60 3.48 -8.35
C GLU A 125 3.18 4.23 -9.62
N GLY A 126 1.90 4.16 -9.99
CA GLY A 126 1.34 4.88 -11.13
C GLY A 126 1.37 6.41 -10.98
N GLY A 127 1.20 6.92 -9.75
CA GLY A 127 1.29 8.35 -9.44
C GLY A 127 2.71 8.92 -9.56
N GLN A 128 3.72 8.11 -9.27
CA GLN A 128 5.13 8.51 -9.33
C GLN A 128 5.62 8.75 -10.78
N GLN A 129 4.98 8.11 -11.77
CA GLN A 129 5.36 8.25 -13.18
C GLN A 129 4.87 9.56 -13.83
N MET A 130 3.84 10.20 -13.28
CA MET A 130 3.24 11.44 -13.83
C MET A 130 3.89 12.75 -13.34
N GLY A 131 4.78 12.70 -12.33
CA GLY A 131 5.47 13.89 -11.80
C GLY A 131 6.81 14.23 -12.48
N GLY A 132 7.35 13.33 -13.31
CA GLY A 132 8.70 13.44 -13.86
C GLY A 132 8.84 14.11 -15.24
N GLN A 133 7.73 14.45 -15.90
CA GLN A 133 7.77 14.78 -17.34
C GLN A 133 7.49 16.25 -17.71
N GLN A 134 7.44 17.16 -16.74
CA GLN A 134 7.17 18.59 -17.01
C GLN A 134 8.32 19.53 -16.59
N MET A 135 9.56 19.22 -16.96
CA MET A 135 10.63 20.23 -17.02
C MET A 135 11.63 19.88 -18.13
N GLY A 136 11.37 20.35 -19.35
CA GLY A 136 12.31 20.18 -20.46
C GLY A 136 11.75 20.65 -21.79
N GLY A 137 11.24 21.88 -21.87
CA GLY A 137 10.62 22.32 -23.12
C GLY A 137 10.34 23.81 -23.24
N GLN A 138 11.13 24.68 -22.61
CA GLN A 138 11.06 26.10 -22.95
C GLN A 138 12.44 26.77 -22.89
N GLN A 139 12.75 27.45 -23.99
CA GLN A 139 13.71 28.55 -24.13
C GLN A 139 15.11 28.21 -24.70
N MET A 140 15.28 28.38 -26.01
CA MET A 140 16.14 29.48 -26.48
C MET A 140 15.86 29.92 -27.93
N SER A 141 15.51 31.19 -28.05
CA SER A 141 15.55 32.04 -29.23
C SER A 141 16.98 32.32 -29.67
N GLY A 142 17.27 32.29 -30.97
CA GLY A 142 18.60 32.64 -31.48
C GLY A 142 18.75 32.65 -33.01
N GLN A 143 18.09 33.62 -33.64
CA GLN A 143 18.54 34.38 -34.83
C GLN A 143 19.89 33.96 -35.45
N ALA A 144 19.87 33.42 -36.68
CA ALA A 144 21.05 33.36 -37.55
C ALA A 144 20.65 33.70 -38.99
N MET A 145 20.86 34.97 -39.35
CA MET A 145 20.77 35.50 -40.70
C MET A 145 22.13 35.31 -41.40
N GLY A 146 22.14 34.67 -42.57
CA GLY A 146 23.02 34.92 -43.73
C GLY A 146 24.54 34.70 -43.61
N THR A 147 25.09 33.84 -44.49
CA THR A 147 26.02 34.25 -45.57
C THR A 147 26.44 33.05 -46.43
N GLN A 148 26.07 33.13 -47.72
CA GLN A 148 26.85 32.86 -48.94
C GLN A 148 27.62 31.52 -49.11
N GLN A 149 27.10 30.74 -50.08
CA GLN A 149 27.79 29.84 -51.02
C GLN A 149 28.92 30.56 -51.80
N PRO A 150 29.95 29.86 -52.34
CA PRO A 150 29.80 29.10 -53.59
C PRO A 150 30.58 27.75 -53.58
N SER A 151 29.97 26.65 -54.03
CA SER A 151 29.94 26.16 -55.43
C SER A 151 31.31 25.84 -56.05
N GLY A 152 31.65 24.55 -56.02
CA GLY A 152 31.91 23.77 -57.24
C GLY A 152 33.24 23.96 -57.97
N GLY A 153 34.10 22.95 -57.88
CA GLY A 153 35.28 22.78 -58.73
C GLY A 153 34.97 22.36 -60.17
N ARG A 154 35.88 22.78 -61.07
CA ARG A 154 36.27 22.33 -62.43
C ARG A 154 37.03 23.54 -63.00
N THR A 155 38.19 23.48 -63.65
CA THR A 155 38.73 22.53 -64.63
C THR A 155 40.19 22.93 -64.94
N ARG A 156 40.98 21.94 -65.36
CA ARG A 156 42.27 21.99 -66.07
C ARG A 156 43.55 22.26 -65.26
#